data_AF-A0A1Q5DVN6-F1
#
_entry.id   AF-A0A1Q5DVN6-F1
#
_cell.length_a   1.000
_cell.length_b   1.000
_cell.length_c   1.000
_cell.angle_alpha   90.00
_cell.angle_beta   90.00
_cell.angle_gamma   90.00
#
_symmetry.space_group_name_H-M   'P 1'
#
loop_
_entity.id
_entity.type
_entity.pdbx_description
1 polymer ?
#
loop_
_entity_poly.entity_id
_entity_poly.type
_entity_poly.pdbx_seq_one_letter_code
_entity_poly.pdbx_strand_id
1 'polypeptide(L)'
;MTIPTIQQPKVSWYAQWECGACGDGGDALFDDGTLVDADHGCDDGPEIGWDGRAECSACGWALETQFADGDWVEAGHDCTTDR
;
A
#
# COMPACT_ATOMS: atom_id res chain seq x y z
N MET A 1 26.68 22.88 4.40
CA MET A 1 25.78 22.07 5.25
C MET A 1 24.99 21.18 4.30
N THR A 2 25.41 19.93 4.14
CA THR A 2 24.73 18.94 3.30
C THR A 2 23.59 18.37 4.14
N ILE A 3 22.36 18.65 3.74
CA ILE A 3 21.16 18.02 4.29
C ILE A 3 21.29 16.52 3.95
N PRO A 4 21.30 15.59 4.92
CA PRO A 4 21.30 14.18 4.60
C PRO A 4 19.98 13.89 3.88
N THR A 5 20.08 13.41 2.65
CA THR A 5 18.97 12.86 1.89
C THR A 5 18.27 11.84 2.78
N ILE A 6 17.05 12.15 3.24
CA ILE A 6 16.21 11.23 3.99
C ILE A 6 16.11 9.98 3.11
N GLN A 7 16.65 8.87 3.59
CA GLN A 7 16.74 7.65 2.82
C GLN A 7 15.34 7.29 2.36
N GLN A 8 15.19 7.15 1.04
CA GLN A 8 13.97 6.78 0.30
C GLN A 8 13.16 5.71 1.04
N PRO A 9 11.82 5.70 0.90
CA PRO A 9 10.98 4.68 1.55
C PRO A 9 11.53 3.30 1.18
N LYS A 10 12.04 2.58 2.19
CA LYS A 10 12.49 1.18 2.07
C LYS A 10 11.30 0.21 2.03
N VAL A 11 10.11 0.76 2.23
CA VAL A 11 8.85 0.04 2.34
C VAL A 11 8.18 0.00 0.98
N SER A 12 7.90 -1.21 0.52
CA SER A 12 7.09 -1.48 -0.66
C SER A 12 5.82 -2.21 -0.25
N TRP A 13 4.73 -1.93 -0.94
CA TRP A 13 3.45 -2.58 -0.75
C TRP A 13 3.18 -3.59 -1.86
N TYR A 14 2.67 -4.74 -1.48
CA TYR A 14 1.95 -5.66 -2.35
C TYR A 14 0.52 -5.75 -1.83
N ALA A 15 -0.47 -5.46 -2.66
CA ALA A 15 -1.87 -5.52 -2.25
C ALA A 15 -2.70 -6.25 -3.29
N GLN A 16 -3.65 -7.05 -2.82
CA GLN A 16 -4.69 -7.65 -3.66
C GLN A 16 -5.97 -6.84 -3.48
N TRP A 17 -6.71 -6.64 -4.55
CA TRP A 17 -8.02 -5.99 -4.50
C TRP A 17 -9.09 -6.91 -5.05
N GLU A 18 -10.31 -6.72 -4.52
CA GLU A 18 -11.51 -7.38 -5.01
C GLU A 18 -12.66 -6.37 -5.06
N CYS A 19 -13.34 -6.33 -6.21
CA CYS A 19 -14.61 -5.65 -6.34
C CYS A 19 -15.72 -6.59 -5.85
N GLY A 20 -16.30 -6.26 -4.69
CA GLY A 20 -17.42 -7.04 -4.13
C GLY A 20 -18.68 -7.07 -5.02
N ALA A 21 -18.72 -6.28 -6.09
CA ALA A 21 -19.85 -6.14 -7.00
C ALA A 21 -19.89 -7.20 -8.09
N CYS A 22 -18.78 -7.27 -8.82
CA CYS A 22 -18.61 -8.09 -10.01
C CYS A 22 -17.70 -9.29 -9.74
N GLY A 23 -16.99 -9.29 -8.61
CA GLY A 23 -15.97 -10.29 -8.26
C GLY A 23 -14.69 -10.14 -9.08
N ASP A 24 -14.52 -9.03 -9.81
CA ASP A 24 -13.26 -8.72 -10.46
C ASP A 24 -12.21 -8.39 -9.41
N GLY A 25 -10.96 -8.65 -9.71
CA GLY A 25 -9.88 -8.48 -8.74
C GLY A 25 -8.52 -8.57 -9.38
N GLY A 26 -7.52 -8.17 -8.62
CA GLY A 26 -6.14 -8.17 -9.09
C GLY A 26 -5.16 -7.91 -7.97
N ASP A 27 -3.90 -7.78 -8.36
CA ASP A 27 -2.81 -7.44 -7.46
C ASP A 27 -2.07 -6.18 -7.96
N ALA A 28 -1.54 -5.40 -7.02
CA ALA A 28 -0.76 -4.21 -7.30
C ALA A 28 0.47 -4.14 -6.40
N LEU A 29 1.54 -3.58 -6.97
CA LEU A 29 2.77 -3.22 -6.27
C LEU A 29 2.95 -1.71 -6.34
N PHE A 30 3.17 -1.07 -5.20
CA PHE A 30 3.35 0.38 -5.13
C PHE A 30 4.26 0.80 -3.96
N ASP A 31 4.76 2.03 -4.04
CA ASP A 31 5.62 2.62 -3.01
C ASP A 31 4.80 3.11 -1.82
N ASP A 32 5.43 3.16 -0.64
CA ASP A 32 4.83 3.77 0.55
C ASP A 32 4.47 5.25 0.35
N GLY A 33 3.34 5.69 0.91
CA GLY A 33 2.84 7.05 0.70
C GLY A 33 2.24 7.25 -0.70
N THR A 34 1.44 6.28 -1.15
CA THR A 34 0.77 6.31 -2.44
C THR A 34 -0.75 6.27 -2.27
N LEU A 35 -1.45 7.00 -3.14
CA LEU A 35 -2.90 6.88 -3.29
C LEU A 35 -3.21 5.62 -4.11
N VAL A 36 -3.98 4.71 -3.54
CA VAL A 36 -4.33 3.45 -4.22
C VAL A 36 -5.61 3.63 -5.04
N ASP A 37 -5.61 3.07 -6.24
CA ASP A 37 -6.74 3.11 -7.18
C ASP A 37 -6.69 1.85 -8.04
N ALA A 38 -7.79 1.09 -8.05
CA ALA A 38 -7.91 -0.16 -8.80
C ALA A 38 -8.15 0.09 -10.30
N ASP A 39 -8.43 1.33 -10.71
CA ASP A 39 -8.85 1.71 -12.07
C ASP A 39 -10.01 0.81 -12.55
N HIS A 40 -10.94 0.51 -11.62
CA HIS A 40 -12.08 -0.37 -11.87
C HIS A 40 -13.38 0.37 -11.56
N GLY A 41 -14.01 0.91 -12.61
CA GLY A 41 -15.33 1.52 -12.51
C GLY A 41 -16.44 0.48 -12.67
N CYS A 42 -17.10 0.12 -11.57
CA CYS A 42 -18.35 -0.64 -11.62
C CYS A 42 -19.55 0.31 -11.45
N ASP A 43 -20.52 0.29 -12.39
CA ASP A 43 -21.65 1.24 -12.43
C ASP A 43 -22.52 1.29 -11.16
N ASP A 44 -22.56 0.21 -10.35
CA ASP A 44 -23.49 0.08 -9.21
C ASP A 44 -22.92 -0.80 -8.07
N GLY A 45 -21.59 -0.95 -8.00
CA GLY A 45 -20.93 -1.92 -7.15
C GLY A 45 -20.56 -1.45 -5.74
N PRO A 46 -20.53 -2.33 -4.70
CA PRO A 46 -19.87 -2.03 -3.43
C PRO A 46 -18.42 -1.55 -3.62
N GLU A 47 -17.93 -0.79 -2.63
CA GLU A 47 -16.55 -0.29 -2.59
C GLU A 47 -15.54 -1.43 -2.78
N ILE A 48 -14.49 -1.16 -3.57
CA ILE A 48 -13.37 -2.07 -3.78
C ILE A 48 -12.55 -2.12 -2.48
N GLY A 49 -12.35 -3.34 -1.99
CA GLY A 49 -11.53 -3.61 -0.82
C GLY A 49 -10.14 -4.10 -1.23
N TRP A 50 -9.13 -3.66 -0.48
CA TRP A 50 -7.74 -4.04 -0.68
C TRP A 50 -7.18 -4.76 0.55
N ASP A 51 -6.49 -5.88 0.33
CA ASP A 51 -5.67 -6.59 1.31
C ASP A 51 -4.19 -6.29 1.01
N GLY A 52 -3.62 -5.34 1.76
CA GLY A 52 -2.26 -4.85 1.56
C GLY A 52 -1.24 -5.42 2.55
N ARG A 53 -0.05 -5.71 2.04
CA ARG A 53 1.14 -6.07 2.81
C ARG A 53 2.30 -5.14 2.50
N ALA A 54 2.69 -4.35 3.49
CA ALA A 54 3.93 -3.59 3.47
C ALA A 54 5.11 -4.47 3.89
N GLU A 55 6.27 -4.26 3.27
CA GLU A 55 7.52 -4.87 3.68
C GLU A 55 8.68 -3.87 3.60
N CYS A 56 9.45 -3.76 4.69
CA CYS A 56 10.70 -3.02 4.73
C CYS A 56 11.86 -3.92 4.32
N SER A 57 12.38 -3.71 3.11
CA SER A 57 13.50 -4.47 2.56
C SER A 57 14.80 -4.39 3.37
N ALA A 58 14.94 -3.43 4.28
CA ALA A 58 16.17 -3.21 5.03
C ALA A 58 16.22 -3.91 6.40
N CYS A 59 15.08 -4.11 7.06
CA CYS A 59 15.01 -4.73 8.38
C CYS A 59 14.10 -5.97 8.42
N GLY A 60 13.36 -6.26 7.35
CA GLY A 60 12.42 -7.38 7.28
C GLY A 60 11.11 -7.14 8.03
N TRP A 61 10.84 -5.91 8.46
CA TRP A 61 9.55 -5.54 9.04
C TRP A 61 8.44 -5.71 7.99
N ALA A 62 7.27 -6.16 8.42
CA ALA A 62 6.10 -6.26 7.56
C ALA A 62 4.82 -5.87 8.32
N LEU A 63 3.84 -5.34 7.59
CA LEU A 63 2.51 -5.00 8.08
C LEU A 63 1.47 -5.51 7.08
N GLU A 64 0.45 -6.18 7.59
CA GLU A 64 -0.73 -6.58 6.82
C GLU A 64 -1.90 -5.72 7.29
N THR A 65 -2.58 -5.04 6.36
CA THR A 65 -3.73 -4.19 6.66
C THR A 65 -4.68 -4.13 5.46
N GLN A 66 -5.94 -3.87 5.75
CA GLN A 66 -6.96 -3.63 4.73
C GLN A 66 -7.19 -2.13 4.56
N PHE A 67 -7.50 -1.70 3.34
CA PHE A 67 -7.88 -0.33 3.02
C PHE A 67 -8.90 -0.29 1.88
N ALA A 68 -9.56 0.86 1.71
CA ALA A 68 -10.50 1.09 0.64
C ALA A 68 -9.81 1.64 -0.60
N ASP A 69 -10.46 1.50 -1.74
CA ASP A 69 -10.05 2.16 -2.96
C ASP A 69 -10.11 3.69 -2.83
N GLY A 70 -9.09 4.38 -3.33
CA GLY A 70 -8.91 5.82 -3.15
C GLY A 70 -8.26 6.21 -1.81
N ASP A 71 -7.88 5.27 -0.94
CA ASP A 71 -7.18 5.59 0.30
C ASP A 71 -5.71 5.97 0.06
N TRP A 72 -5.21 6.86 0.91
CA TRP A 72 -3.78 7.14 1.00
C TRP A 72 -3.11 6.14 1.93
N VAL A 73 -2.19 5.33 1.41
CA VAL A 73 -1.58 4.22 2.14
C VAL A 73 -0.16 4.57 2.57
N GLU A 74 0.06 4.56 3.89
CA GLU A 74 1.36 4.76 4.53
C GLU A 74 1.58 3.72 5.64
N ALA A 75 2.76 3.11 5.65
CA ALA A 75 3.15 2.10 6.62
C ALA A 75 3.61 2.70 7.94
N GLY A 76 3.92 4.00 7.96
CA GLY A 76 4.41 4.71 9.15
C GLY A 76 5.71 4.14 9.74
N HIS A 77 6.46 3.35 8.96
CA HIS A 77 7.66 2.66 9.43
C HIS A 77 8.93 3.44 9.06
N ASP A 78 9.65 3.90 10.08
CA ASP A 78 10.96 4.52 9.92
C ASP A 78 12.08 3.54 10.34
N CYS A 79 12.94 3.18 9.37
CA CYS A 79 14.00 2.19 9.54
C CYS A 79 15.21 2.70 10.37
N THR A 80 15.10 3.85 11.06
CA THR A 80 16.18 4.38 11.93
C THR A 80 15.90 4.23 13.43
N THR A 81 14.72 3.73 13.81
CA THR A 81 14.29 3.65 15.23
C THR A 81 14.25 2.23 15.84
N ASP A 82 14.21 1.17 15.02
CA ASP A 82 14.11 -0.23 15.50
C ASP A 82 15.44 -1.01 15.39
N ARG A 83 16.50 -0.53 16.07
CA ARG A 83 17.71 -1.33 16.32
C ARG A 83 18.14 -1.33 17.78
#